data_AF-A0A0L8FFK0-F1
#
_entry.id   AF-A0A0L8FFK0-F1
#
_cell.length_a   1.000
_cell.length_b   1.000
_cell.length_c   1.000
_cell.angle_alpha   90.00
_cell.angle_beta   90.00
_cell.angle_gamma   90.00
#
_symmetry.space_group_name_H-M   'P 1'
#
loop_
_entity.id
_entity.type
_entity.pdbx_description
1 polymer ?
#
loop_
_entity_poly.entity_id
_entity_poly.type
_entity_poly.pdbx_seq_one_letter_code
_entity_poly.pdbx_strand_id
1 'polypeptide(L)'
;QEFYKEPFYESFEATPLLAAILTYLSYSLLTIVGHIREWLQMAGLQKSHMLKEPKQDDFVPLYQSWESFYTRNLYRRISDCWNRPVCTAPGAEIDVLERESPDFGWNWK
;
A
#
# COMPACT_ATOMS: atom_id res chain seq x y z
N GLN A 1 -31.63 -18.70 16.62
CA GLN A 1 -30.59 -17.93 17.33
C GLN A 1 -29.52 -18.85 17.95
N GLU A 2 -29.21 -19.99 17.31
CA GLU A 2 -28.35 -21.06 17.87
C GLU A 2 -27.13 -21.41 17.00
N PHE A 3 -27.00 -20.80 15.82
CA PHE A 3 -25.98 -21.14 14.82
C PHE A 3 -24.56 -20.61 15.10
N TYR A 4 -24.33 -19.87 16.21
CA TYR A 4 -23.04 -19.22 16.52
C TYR A 4 -22.32 -19.80 17.75
N LYS A 5 -22.73 -20.98 18.24
CA LYS A 5 -22.13 -21.61 19.44
C LYS A 5 -21.03 -22.64 19.15
N GLU A 6 -20.78 -22.97 17.89
CA GLU A 6 -19.68 -23.85 17.51
C GLU A 6 -18.35 -23.08 17.62
N PRO A 7 -17.35 -23.55 18.40
CA PRO A 7 -16.03 -22.95 18.40
C PRO A 7 -15.43 -23.08 17.00
N PHE A 8 -15.08 -21.95 16.40
CA PHE A 8 -14.51 -21.90 15.07
C PHE A 8 -13.18 -22.69 15.05
N TYR A 9 -13.21 -23.90 14.47
CA TYR A 9 -12.03 -24.77 14.37
C TYR A 9 -11.24 -24.40 13.11
N GLU A 10 -10.29 -23.48 13.28
CA GLU A 10 -9.44 -22.97 12.20
C GLU A 10 -8.13 -23.78 12.18
N SER A 11 -8.03 -24.78 11.30
CA SER A 11 -6.79 -25.54 11.09
C SER A 11 -5.95 -24.89 10.00
N PHE A 12 -5.00 -24.05 10.37
CA PHE A 12 -4.03 -23.51 9.42
C PHE A 12 -2.90 -24.51 9.17
N GLU A 13 -2.53 -24.71 7.91
CA GLU A 13 -1.26 -25.37 7.61
C GLU A 13 -0.10 -24.51 8.11
N ALA A 14 0.94 -25.14 8.66
CA ALA A 14 2.12 -24.41 9.12
C ALA A 14 2.72 -23.64 7.95
N THR A 15 2.87 -22.32 8.11
CA THR A 15 3.38 -21.46 7.04
C THR A 15 4.74 -21.99 6.57
N PRO A 16 4.88 -22.36 5.29
CA PRO A 16 6.14 -22.88 4.80
C PRO A 16 7.21 -21.80 4.98
N LEU A 17 8.36 -22.17 5.56
CA LEU A 17 9.44 -21.25 5.92
C LEU A 17 9.85 -20.36 4.75
N LEU A 18 9.88 -20.94 3.54
CA LEU A 18 10.20 -20.23 2.31
C LEU A 18 9.20 -19.10 2.00
N ALA A 19 7.89 -19.33 2.18
CA ALA A 19 6.89 -18.29 1.97
C ALA A 19 7.02 -17.15 2.99
N ALA A 20 7.31 -17.47 4.25
CA ALA A 20 7.57 -16.47 5.28
C ALA A 20 8.79 -15.60 4.93
N ILE A 21 9.92 -16.23 4.57
CA ILE A 21 11.14 -15.53 4.19
C ILE A 21 10.90 -14.63 2.97
N LEU A 22 10.27 -15.15 1.92
CA LEU A 22 9.96 -14.37 0.72
C LEU A 22 9.05 -13.18 1.01
N THR A 23 8.11 -13.33 1.93
CA THR A 23 7.22 -12.25 2.37
C THR A 23 8.00 -11.14 3.06
N TYR A 24 8.90 -11.46 3.98
CA TYR A 24 9.74 -10.44 4.62
C TYR A 24 10.73 -9.79 3.64
N LEU A 25 11.27 -10.56 2.69
CA LEU A 25 12.13 -10.03 1.64
C LEU A 25 11.38 -9.08 0.71
N SER A 26 10.13 -9.37 0.32
CA SER A 26 9.34 -8.49 -0.52
C SER A 26 9.02 -7.16 0.19
N TYR A 27 8.64 -7.20 1.48
CA TYR A 27 8.41 -5.99 2.27
C TYR A 27 9.67 -5.15 2.47
N SER A 28 10.81 -5.79 2.71
CA SER A 28 12.08 -5.07 2.86
C SER A 28 12.52 -4.41 1.56
N LEU A 29 12.39 -5.10 0.41
CA LEU A 29 12.69 -4.52 -0.90
C LEU A 29 11.84 -3.28 -1.19
N LEU A 30 10.53 -3.35 -0.95
CA LEU A 30 9.61 -2.21 -1.14
C LEU A 30 10.03 -1.01 -0.27
N THR A 31 10.41 -1.26 0.97
CA THR A 31 10.87 -0.24 1.91
C THR A 31 12.17 0.41 1.45
N ILE A 32 13.15 -0.40 1.02
CA ILE A 32 14.45 0.08 0.51
C ILE A 32 14.24 0.96 -0.73
N VAL A 33 13.43 0.52 -1.69
CA VAL A 33 13.15 1.30 -2.90
C VAL A 33 12.47 2.63 -2.55
N GLY A 34 11.57 2.64 -1.56
CA GLY A 34 10.95 3.86 -1.05
C GLY A 34 11.98 4.86 -0.50
N HIS A 35 12.93 4.39 0.31
CA HIS A 35 14.00 5.24 0.86
C HIS A 35 14.97 5.74 -0.21
N ILE A 36 15.34 4.90 -1.19
CA ILE A 36 16.17 5.33 -2.33
C ILE A 36 15.49 6.49 -3.08
N ARG A 37 14.18 6.39 -3.31
CA ARG A 37 13.42 7.46 -3.98
C ARG A 37 13.39 8.76 -3.16
N GLU A 38 13.24 8.68 -1.83
CA GLU A 38 13.31 9.87 -0.98
C GLU A 38 14.71 10.49 -0.97
N TRP A 39 15.75 9.65 -1.00
CA TRP A 39 17.13 10.10 -1.12
C TRP A 39 17.40 10.79 -2.46
N LEU A 40 16.92 10.25 -3.58
CA LEU A 40 17.02 10.89 -4.90
C LEU A 40 16.29 12.24 -4.96
N GLN A 41 15.15 12.37 -4.27
CA GLN A 41 14.43 13.64 -4.13
C GLN A 41 15.23 14.64 -3.29
N MET A 42 15.84 14.21 -2.19
CA MET A 42 16.72 15.06 -1.38
C MET A 42 17.97 15.51 -2.16
N ALA A 43 18.48 14.66 -3.06
CA ALA A 43 19.57 14.99 -3.97
C ALA A 43 19.18 15.95 -5.11
N GLY A 44 17.91 16.38 -5.19
CA GLY A 44 17.44 17.36 -6.18
C GLY A 44 17.18 16.80 -7.58
N LEU A 45 17.25 15.48 -7.77
CA LEU A 45 17.09 14.83 -9.07
C LEU A 45 15.62 14.72 -9.51
N GLN A 46 14.67 14.80 -8.57
CA GLN A 46 13.24 14.64 -8.83
C GLN A 46 12.42 15.70 -8.10
N LYS A 47 11.48 16.34 -8.81
CA LYS A 47 10.51 17.25 -8.18
C LYS A 47 9.53 16.47 -7.30
N SER A 48 9.36 16.90 -6.04
CA SER A 48 8.36 16.32 -5.15
C SER A 48 6.97 16.85 -5.51
N HIS A 49 6.13 15.99 -6.09
CA HIS A 49 4.71 16.28 -6.29
C HIS A 49 3.87 16.08 -5.01
N MET A 50 4.43 15.48 -3.96
CA MET A 50 3.74 15.30 -2.68
C MET A 50 4.08 16.45 -1.75
N LEU A 51 3.05 17.08 -1.21
CA LEU A 51 3.20 17.95 -0.06
C LEU A 51 3.63 17.10 1.12
N LYS A 52 4.77 17.46 1.72
CA LYS A 52 5.11 17.01 3.08
C LYS A 52 4.34 17.92 4.03
N GLU A 53 3.85 17.35 5.12
CA GLU A 53 3.27 18.14 6.20
C GLU A 53 4.30 19.21 6.62
N PRO A 54 3.93 20.50 6.59
CA PRO A 54 4.83 21.54 7.08
C PRO A 54 5.07 21.28 8.56
N LYS A 55 6.33 21.34 8.99
CA LYS A 55 6.65 21.27 10.42
C LYS A 55 6.06 22.50 11.08
N GLN A 56 4.97 22.30 11.82
CA GLN A 56 4.34 23.34 12.61
C GLN A 56 4.66 23.04 14.07
N ASP A 57 5.48 23.89 14.69
CA ASP A 57 6.02 23.63 16.03
C ASP A 57 4.94 23.64 17.13
N ASP A 58 3.80 24.29 16.86
CA ASP A 58 2.68 24.41 17.80
C ASP A 58 1.71 23.22 17.79
N PHE A 59 1.87 22.26 16.87
CA PHE A 59 0.95 21.14 16.70
C PHE A 59 1.66 19.80 16.64
N VAL A 60 1.00 18.76 17.17
CA VAL A 60 1.45 17.38 17.03
C VAL A 60 1.30 16.98 15.56
N PRO A 61 2.31 16.35 14.94
CA PRO A 61 2.21 15.91 13.55
C PRO A 61 1.01 14.96 13.37
N LEU A 62 0.26 15.17 12.29
CA LEU A 62 -0.94 14.38 12.00
C LEU A 62 -0.60 12.91 11.73
N TYR A 63 0.56 12.65 11.12
CA TYR A 63 1.04 11.32 10.79
C TYR A 63 2.40 11.04 11.43
N GLN A 64 2.60 9.79 11.85
CA GLN A 64 3.94 9.35 12.20
C GLN A 64 4.87 9.36 10.98
N SER A 65 6.19 9.42 11.22
CA SER A 65 7.20 9.46 10.16
C SER A 65 7.06 8.29 9.17
N TRP A 66 6.79 7.09 9.68
CA TRP A 66 6.57 5.90 8.86
C TRP A 66 5.27 5.93 8.07
N GLU A 67 4.17 6.38 8.66
CA GLU A 67 2.87 6.45 7.97
C GLU A 67 2.90 7.43 6.80
N SER A 68 3.54 8.59 7.02
CA SER A 68 3.78 9.57 5.98
C SER A 68 4.66 8.99 4.87
N PHE A 69 5.72 8.25 5.22
CA PHE A 69 6.56 7.55 4.25
C PHE A 69 5.79 6.49 3.46
N TYR A 70 5.00 5.65 4.13
CA TYR A 70 4.23 4.56 3.56
C TYR A 70 3.24 5.06 2.51
N THR A 71 2.44 6.07 2.87
CA THR A 71 1.43 6.65 1.97
C THR A 71 2.05 7.20 0.69
N ARG A 72 3.22 7.86 0.86
CA ARG A 72 3.92 8.57 -0.20
C ARG A 72 4.70 7.69 -1.17
N ASN A 73 5.31 6.61 -0.69
CA ASN A 73 6.23 5.80 -1.48
C ASN A 73 5.70 4.40 -1.79
N LEU A 74 4.88 3.81 -0.91
CA LEU A 74 4.38 2.44 -1.04
C LEU A 74 2.93 2.43 -1.52
N TYR A 75 2.02 3.00 -0.72
CA TYR A 75 0.57 2.93 -0.97
C TYR A 75 0.21 3.40 -2.38
N ARG A 76 0.76 4.53 -2.81
CA ARG A 76 0.52 5.12 -4.13
C ARG A 76 0.88 4.22 -5.32
N ARG A 77 1.81 3.28 -5.15
CA ARG A 77 2.18 2.30 -6.19
C ARG A 77 1.27 1.08 -6.17
N ILE A 78 0.90 0.67 -4.96
CA ILE A 78 0.05 -0.51 -4.73
C ILE A 78 -1.41 -0.21 -5.07
N SER A 79 -1.84 1.04 -4.88
CA SER A 79 -3.22 1.51 -5.09
C SER A 79 -3.73 1.29 -6.51
N ASP A 80 -2.86 1.30 -7.52
CA ASP A 80 -3.25 1.06 -8.91
C ASP A 80 -3.74 -0.37 -9.15
N CYS A 81 -3.33 -1.32 -8.32
CA CYS A 81 -3.84 -2.69 -8.37
C CYS A 81 -5.00 -2.90 -7.39
N TRP A 82 -4.93 -2.28 -6.20
CA TRP A 82 -5.87 -2.56 -5.11
C TRP A 82 -7.17 -1.76 -5.20
N ASN A 83 -7.16 -0.62 -5.88
CA ASN A 83 -8.33 0.25 -6.01
C ASN A 83 -9.03 0.11 -7.37
N ARG A 84 -8.81 -0.99 -8.11
CA ARG A 84 -9.50 -1.21 -9.38
C ARG A 84 -10.95 -1.66 -9.12
N PRO A 85 -11.96 -0.98 -9.67
CA PRO A 85 -13.35 -1.36 -9.44
C PRO A 85 -13.69 -2.68 -10.14
N VAL A 86 -14.41 -3.55 -9.42
CA VAL A 86 -14.95 -4.81 -9.94
C VAL A 86 -16.29 -4.53 -10.62
N CYS A 87 -16.43 -4.99 -11.87
CA CYS A 87 -17.62 -4.73 -12.69
C CYS A 87 -18.54 -5.94 -12.84
N THR A 88 -18.17 -7.07 -12.24
CA THR A 88 -18.85 -8.36 -12.40
C THR A 88 -19.54 -8.81 -11.12
N ALA A 89 -20.50 -9.71 -11.29
CA ALA A 89 -21.05 -10.48 -10.17
C ALA A 89 -19.97 -11.41 -9.60
N PRO A 90 -20.03 -11.77 -8.30
CA PRO A 90 -19.06 -12.67 -7.69
C PRO A 90 -19.03 -14.03 -8.42
N GLY A 91 -17.86 -14.41 -8.94
CA GLY A 91 -17.65 -15.61 -9.74
C GLY A 91 -16.18 -16.06 -9.74
N ALA A 92 -15.89 -17.15 -10.47
CA ALA A 92 -14.52 -17.68 -10.61
C ALA A 92 -13.59 -16.75 -11.40
N GLU A 93 -14.18 -15.95 -12.30
CA GLU A 93 -13.51 -14.90 -13.06
C GLU A 93 -14.16 -13.57 -12.70
N ILE A 94 -13.35 -12.53 -12.58
CA ILE A 94 -13.79 -11.18 -12.28
C ILE A 94 -13.29 -10.21 -13.35
N ASP A 95 -14.21 -9.45 -13.94
CA ASP A 95 -13.84 -8.32 -14.77
C ASP A 95 -13.59 -7.09 -13.89
N VAL A 96 -12.48 -6.43 -14.20
CA VAL A 96 -11.98 -5.28 -13.47
C VAL A 96 -11.87 -4.10 -14.44
N LEU A 97 -12.36 -2.94 -14.03
CA LEU A 97 -12.24 -1.73 -14.85
C LEU A 97 -10.79 -1.23 -14.82
N GLU A 98 -10.18 -1.11 -15.99
CA GLU A 98 -8.90 -0.44 -16.14
C GLU A 98 -9.10 1.08 -16.05
N ARG A 99 -8.31 1.73 -15.19
CA ARG A 99 -8.29 3.17 -15.08
C ARG A 99 -7.01 3.71 -15.72
N GLU A 100 -7.18 4.48 -16.79
CA GLU A 100 -6.09 5.25 -17.38
C GLU A 100 -6.03 6.62 -16.73
N SER A 101 -4.84 7.03 -16.28
CA SER A 101 -4.60 8.38 -15.77
C SER A 101 -3.47 9.02 -16.58
N PRO A 102 -3.66 10.25 -17.09
CA PRO A 102 -2.61 10.97 -17.81
C PRO A 102 -1.44 11.39 -16.88
N ASP A 103 -1.63 11.31 -15.57
CA ASP A 103 -0.69 11.75 -14.55
C ASP A 103 -0.30 10.63 -13.59
N PHE A 104 -0.24 9.36 -14.02
CA PHE A 104 0.23 8.25 -13.18
C PHE A 104 -0.41 8.21 -11.77
N GLY A 105 -1.73 8.38 -11.71
CA GLY A 105 -2.55 8.33 -10.50
C GLY A 105 -2.34 9.52 -9.55
N TRP A 106 -1.84 10.67 -10.03
CA TRP A 106 -1.69 11.88 -9.18
C TRP A 106 -3.04 12.47 -8.80
N ASN A 107 -3.97 12.50 -9.73
CA ASN A 107 -5.34 12.94 -9.46
C ASN A 107 -6.32 11.78 -9.69
N TRP A 108 -7.32 11.71 -8.82
CA TRP A 108 -8.40 10.72 -8.90
C TRP A 108 -9.58 11.29 -9.71
N LYS A 109 -9.32 11.69 -10.96
CA LYS A 109 -10.38 12.08 -11.90
C LYS A 109 -11.02 10.87 -12.56
#